data_AF-A0A2A5E2L3-F1
#
_entry.id   AF-A0A2A5E2L3-F1
#
_cell.length_a   1.000
_cell.length_b   1.000
_cell.length_c   1.000
_cell.angle_alpha   90.00
_cell.angle_beta   90.00
_cell.angle_gamma   90.00
#
_symmetry.space_group_name_H-M   'P 1'
#
loop_
_entity.id
_entity.type
_entity.pdbx_description
1 polymer ?
#
loop_
_entity_poly.entity_id
_entity_poly.type
_entity_poly.pdbx_seq_one_letter_code
_entity_poly.pdbx_strand_id
1 'polypeptide(L)'
;MRNLFGFIFLILCLQISIVADEFDFKDPKGVQSISFALNSKMEPLNGLGSGITGKVNFDGKDFKSLKGKISLDVKSIYLPNQMMVSKLMAKMWLNVAKNPSIDINFKSVESVKKISDSEANLKVKCEISIKGVKKVQIIDVHVAYHLDGMGNRIQKKKGDLLVLKSKFSILRSDFGIMKGKYLSVVANKIEIQANLVGSLFK
;
A
#
# COMPACT_ATOMS: atom_id res chain seq x y z
N MET A 1 55.00 14.93 46.09
CA MET A 1 53.54 15.11 46.22
C MET A 1 52.89 14.79 44.88
N ARG A 2 52.15 13.68 44.86
CA ARG A 2 51.04 13.24 43.97
C ARG A 2 50.97 13.80 42.53
N ASN A 3 51.42 13.00 41.55
CA ASN A 3 51.07 13.17 40.13
C ASN A 3 49.68 12.55 39.87
N LEU A 4 48.78 13.36 39.33
CA LEU A 4 47.38 13.05 39.06
C LEU A 4 47.25 12.50 37.63
N PHE A 5 47.24 11.18 37.45
CA PHE A 5 46.90 10.55 36.18
C PHE A 5 45.37 10.35 36.11
N GLY A 6 44.69 11.22 35.35
CA GLY A 6 43.28 11.07 35.02
C GLY A 6 43.11 10.12 33.83
N PHE A 7 42.47 8.97 34.06
CA PHE A 7 42.04 8.07 32.98
C PHE A 7 40.76 8.63 32.35
N ILE A 8 40.81 8.99 31.07
CA ILE A 8 39.62 9.30 30.26
C ILE A 8 39.07 7.99 29.71
N PHE A 9 37.87 7.60 30.12
CA PHE A 9 37.17 6.42 29.60
C PHE A 9 36.30 6.85 28.42
N LEU A 10 36.72 6.50 27.19
CA LEU A 10 35.96 6.76 25.97
C LEU A 10 34.90 5.66 25.79
N ILE A 11 33.65 5.97 26.09
CA ILE A 11 32.52 5.05 25.84
C ILE A 11 32.16 5.10 24.36
N LEU A 12 32.49 4.03 23.62
CA LEU A 12 32.12 3.86 22.22
C LEU A 12 30.66 3.40 22.15
N CYS A 13 29.75 4.32 21.79
CA CYS A 13 28.34 3.99 21.62
C CYS A 13 28.13 3.30 20.26
N LEU A 14 28.05 1.97 20.25
CA LEU A 14 27.68 1.22 19.05
C LEU A 14 26.21 1.51 18.71
N GLN A 15 25.98 2.24 17.63
CA GLN A 15 24.64 2.40 17.06
C GLN A 15 24.27 1.11 16.33
N ILE A 16 23.43 0.28 16.96
CA ILE A 16 22.77 -0.83 16.28
C ILE A 16 21.73 -0.22 15.35
N SER A 17 22.03 -0.16 14.05
CA SER A 17 21.00 0.13 13.05
C SER A 17 20.07 -1.07 12.97
N ILE A 18 18.89 -0.96 13.55
CA ILE A 18 17.80 -1.91 13.31
C ILE A 18 17.39 -1.74 11.85
N VAL A 19 17.58 -2.79 11.06
CA VAL A 19 17.16 -2.82 9.66
C VAL A 19 15.64 -3.02 9.64
N ALA A 20 14.93 -2.19 8.88
CA ALA A 20 13.49 -2.36 8.69
C ALA A 20 13.19 -3.71 8.03
N ASP A 21 12.27 -4.48 8.61
CA ASP A 21 11.88 -5.79 8.10
C ASP A 21 11.07 -5.67 6.81
N GLU A 22 11.19 -6.64 5.91
CA GLU A 22 10.48 -6.66 4.63
C GLU A 22 9.24 -7.56 4.69
N PHE A 23 8.05 -6.94 4.66
CA PHE A 23 6.76 -7.64 4.68
C PHE A 23 6.29 -7.91 3.25
N ASP A 24 5.94 -9.17 2.95
CA ASP A 24 5.36 -9.57 1.66
C ASP A 24 3.83 -9.47 1.69
N PHE A 25 3.27 -8.71 0.75
CA PHE A 25 1.83 -8.48 0.60
C PHE A 25 1.14 -9.47 -0.33
N LYS A 26 1.87 -10.44 -0.89
CA LYS A 26 1.26 -11.58 -1.58
C LYS A 26 0.57 -12.48 -0.55
N ASP A 27 -0.76 -12.44 -0.52
CA ASP A 27 -1.53 -13.19 0.47
C ASP A 27 -1.46 -14.72 0.23
N PRO A 28 -0.88 -15.51 1.15
CA PRO A 28 -0.91 -16.97 1.02
C PRO A 28 -2.33 -17.54 1.15
N LYS A 29 -3.29 -16.80 1.72
CA LYS A 29 -4.69 -17.21 1.84
C LYS A 29 -5.55 -16.83 0.63
N GLY A 30 -5.08 -15.91 -0.23
CA GLY A 30 -5.85 -15.42 -1.38
C GLY A 30 -7.15 -14.68 -1.03
N VAL A 31 -7.27 -14.10 0.17
CA VAL A 31 -8.50 -13.42 0.63
C VAL A 31 -8.39 -11.89 0.60
N GLN A 32 -7.21 -11.34 0.31
CA GLN A 32 -7.04 -9.90 0.19
C GLN A 32 -7.67 -9.35 -1.09
N SER A 33 -8.31 -8.18 -0.98
CA SER A 33 -8.84 -7.44 -2.13
C SER A 33 -8.79 -5.94 -1.88
N ILE A 34 -8.60 -5.18 -2.95
CA ILE A 34 -8.87 -3.74 -3.01
C ILE A 34 -10.26 -3.54 -3.60
N SER A 35 -11.10 -2.72 -2.97
CA SER A 35 -12.37 -2.31 -3.54
C SER A 35 -12.30 -0.92 -4.14
N PHE A 36 -13.07 -0.69 -5.19
CA PHE A 36 -13.22 0.62 -5.78
C PHE A 36 -14.66 0.90 -6.20
N ALA A 37 -15.02 2.18 -6.16
CA ALA A 37 -16.34 2.67 -6.54
C ALA A 37 -16.22 3.87 -7.48
N LEU A 38 -17.07 3.90 -8.50
CA LEU A 38 -17.26 5.05 -9.39
C LEU A 38 -18.73 5.45 -9.31
N ASN A 39 -19.01 6.50 -8.56
CA ASN A 39 -20.37 6.99 -8.36
C ASN A 39 -20.74 8.00 -9.47
N SER A 40 -21.14 7.50 -10.63
CA SER A 40 -21.61 8.34 -11.74
C SER A 40 -23.09 8.68 -11.58
N LYS A 41 -23.61 9.61 -12.38
CA LYS A 41 -25.03 9.99 -12.32
C LYS A 41 -25.96 8.88 -12.81
N MET A 42 -25.57 8.19 -13.88
CA MET A 42 -26.45 7.26 -14.59
C MET A 42 -26.12 5.79 -14.29
N GLU A 43 -24.86 5.47 -14.07
CA GLU A 43 -24.37 4.08 -13.92
C GLU A 43 -23.31 4.03 -12.80
N PRO A 44 -23.72 4.09 -11.52
CA PRO A 44 -22.79 3.85 -10.42
C PRO A 44 -22.31 2.40 -10.47
N LEU A 45 -21.03 2.18 -10.19
CA LEU A 45 -20.45 0.84 -10.22
C LEU A 45 -19.41 0.62 -9.12
N ASN A 46 -19.28 -0.64 -8.73
CA ASN A 46 -18.30 -1.12 -7.77
C ASN A 46 -17.53 -2.29 -8.36
N GLY A 47 -16.25 -2.38 -8.00
CA GLY A 47 -15.40 -3.49 -8.40
C GLY A 47 -14.39 -3.87 -7.33
N LEU A 48 -13.72 -4.99 -7.58
CA LEU A 48 -12.69 -5.55 -6.71
C LEU A 48 -11.43 -5.84 -7.53
N GLY A 49 -10.27 -5.87 -6.89
CA GLY A 49 -9.02 -6.39 -7.44
C GLY A 49 -8.30 -7.25 -6.39
N SER A 50 -7.95 -8.48 -6.74
CA SER A 50 -7.43 -9.49 -5.80
C SER A 50 -5.98 -9.91 -6.05
N GLY A 51 -5.40 -9.55 -7.20
CA GLY A 51 -4.04 -9.90 -7.60
C GLY A 51 -2.99 -9.01 -6.95
N ILE A 52 -3.00 -8.94 -5.63
CA ILE A 52 -2.13 -8.07 -4.83
C ILE A 52 -0.79 -8.76 -4.59
N THR A 53 0.28 -8.02 -4.85
CA THR A 53 1.67 -8.43 -4.60
C THR A 53 2.47 -7.22 -4.13
N GLY A 54 3.70 -7.46 -3.69
CA GLY A 54 4.64 -6.39 -3.39
C GLY A 54 5.23 -6.53 -2.00
N LYS A 55 6.18 -5.65 -1.71
CA LYS A 55 6.98 -5.69 -0.50
C LYS A 55 7.09 -4.32 0.12
N VAL A 56 6.97 -4.26 1.44
CA VAL A 56 7.05 -3.04 2.23
C VAL A 56 8.04 -3.25 3.36
N ASN A 57 9.05 -2.38 3.42
CA ASN A 57 9.95 -2.27 4.55
C ASN A 57 9.28 -1.50 5.68
N PHE A 58 9.35 -2.04 6.89
CA PHE A 58 8.80 -1.42 8.08
C PHE A 58 9.55 -1.88 9.34
N ASP A 59 9.97 -0.94 10.16
CA ASP A 59 10.46 -1.14 11.51
C ASP A 59 9.30 -0.96 12.48
N GLY A 60 8.97 -2.02 13.23
CA GLY A 60 7.92 -2.02 14.26
C GLY A 60 8.11 -0.98 15.38
N LYS A 61 9.28 -0.37 15.49
CA LYS A 61 9.60 0.69 16.47
C LYS A 61 9.63 2.09 15.86
N ASP A 62 9.67 2.22 14.53
CA ASP A 62 9.68 3.50 13.84
C ASP A 62 8.68 3.53 12.67
N PHE A 63 7.52 4.15 12.89
CA PHE A 63 6.51 4.31 11.85
C PHE A 63 6.98 5.10 10.62
N LYS A 64 8.03 5.93 10.73
CA LYS A 64 8.57 6.67 9.57
C LYS A 64 9.35 5.79 8.60
N SER A 65 9.71 4.59 9.00
CA SER A 65 10.43 3.62 8.17
C SER A 65 9.60 3.06 7.01
N LEU A 66 8.27 3.20 7.03
CA LEU A 66 7.35 2.63 6.03
C LEU A 66 7.73 3.07 4.61
N LYS A 67 8.25 2.13 3.83
CA LYS A 67 8.65 2.34 2.43
C LYS A 67 8.45 1.06 1.63
N GLY A 68 8.29 1.17 0.31
CA GLY A 68 8.21 0.01 -0.56
C GLY A 68 7.07 0.12 -1.55
N LYS A 69 6.67 -1.00 -2.14
CA LYS A 69 5.76 -1.02 -3.29
C LYS A 69 4.71 -2.11 -3.13
N ILE A 70 3.46 -1.77 -3.40
CA ILE A 70 2.37 -2.73 -3.61
C ILE A 70 1.89 -2.60 -5.06
N SER A 71 1.59 -3.73 -5.67
CA SER A 71 1.12 -3.85 -7.05
C SER A 71 -0.18 -4.66 -7.10
N LEU A 72 -1.14 -4.18 -7.88
CA LEU A 72 -2.36 -4.88 -8.25
C LEU A 72 -2.23 -5.35 -9.69
N ASP A 73 -2.37 -6.65 -9.95
CA ASP A 73 -2.55 -7.19 -11.29
C ASP A 73 -3.88 -6.70 -11.87
N VAL A 74 -3.81 -5.96 -12.98
CA VAL A 74 -4.98 -5.41 -13.66
C VAL A 74 -5.94 -6.53 -14.10
N LYS A 75 -5.44 -7.70 -14.47
CA LYS A 75 -6.28 -8.84 -14.88
C LYS A 75 -7.13 -9.41 -13.74
N SER A 76 -6.75 -9.14 -12.50
CA SER A 76 -7.53 -9.56 -11.32
C SER A 76 -8.74 -8.68 -11.03
N ILE A 77 -8.94 -7.60 -11.80
CA ILE A 77 -10.07 -6.70 -11.61
C ILE A 77 -11.36 -7.42 -11.99
N TYR A 78 -12.28 -7.46 -11.04
CA TYR A 78 -13.60 -8.02 -11.17
C TYR A 78 -14.67 -6.91 -11.17
N LEU A 79 -15.58 -7.02 -12.13
CA LEU A 79 -16.86 -6.32 -12.19
C LEU A 79 -17.94 -7.36 -12.52
N PRO A 80 -19.19 -7.21 -12.03
CA PRO A 80 -20.27 -8.15 -12.35
C PRO A 80 -20.53 -8.32 -13.87
N ASN A 81 -20.33 -7.24 -14.64
CA ASN A 81 -20.51 -7.26 -16.10
C ASN A 81 -19.17 -7.59 -16.81
N GLN A 82 -19.04 -8.81 -17.35
CA GLN A 82 -17.81 -9.27 -18.03
C GLN A 82 -17.51 -8.51 -19.33
N MET A 83 -18.52 -8.02 -20.04
CA MET A 83 -18.29 -7.15 -21.21
C MET A 83 -17.64 -5.83 -20.77
N MET A 84 -18.02 -5.31 -19.61
CA MET A 84 -17.40 -4.13 -19.03
C MET A 84 -15.96 -4.39 -18.62
N VAL A 85 -15.66 -5.56 -18.04
CA VAL A 85 -14.28 -5.99 -17.76
C VAL A 85 -13.46 -5.99 -19.04
N SER A 86 -13.92 -6.64 -20.11
CA SER A 86 -13.22 -6.67 -21.41
C SER A 86 -12.94 -5.26 -21.96
N LYS A 87 -13.91 -4.33 -21.85
CA LYS A 87 -13.70 -2.92 -22.24
C LYS A 87 -12.68 -2.21 -21.34
N LEU A 88 -12.74 -2.42 -20.03
CA LEU A 88 -11.81 -1.85 -19.05
C LEU A 88 -10.35 -2.27 -19.33
N MET A 89 -10.15 -3.51 -19.80
CA MET A 89 -8.81 -4.01 -20.15
C MET A 89 -8.23 -3.37 -21.42
N ALA A 90 -9.07 -2.85 -22.31
CA ALA A 90 -8.67 -2.38 -23.63
C ALA A 90 -7.80 -1.11 -23.61
N LYS A 91 -7.17 -0.81 -24.75
CA LYS A 91 -6.18 0.27 -24.96
C LYS A 91 -6.63 1.65 -24.46
N MET A 92 -7.91 1.99 -24.63
CA MET A 92 -8.45 3.30 -24.25
C MET A 92 -8.64 3.45 -22.74
N TRP A 93 -8.79 2.33 -22.03
CA TRP A 93 -8.98 2.24 -20.59
C TRP A 93 -7.66 1.90 -19.89
N LEU A 94 -7.52 0.72 -19.27
CA LEU A 94 -6.31 0.35 -18.52
C LEU A 94 -5.17 -0.15 -19.42
N ASN A 95 -5.47 -0.54 -20.66
CA ASN A 95 -4.48 -1.01 -21.62
C ASN A 95 -3.59 -2.13 -21.02
N VAL A 96 -4.22 -3.20 -20.53
CA VAL A 96 -3.57 -4.27 -19.76
C VAL A 96 -2.43 -4.94 -20.52
N ALA A 97 -2.55 -5.02 -21.85
CA ALA A 97 -1.51 -5.58 -22.71
C ALA A 97 -0.16 -4.85 -22.61
N LYS A 98 -0.18 -3.53 -22.32
CA LYS A 98 1.04 -2.74 -22.11
C LYS A 98 1.28 -2.39 -20.65
N ASN A 99 0.23 -2.36 -19.83
CA ASN A 99 0.29 -1.95 -18.43
C ASN A 99 -0.40 -3.03 -17.57
N PRO A 100 0.29 -4.15 -17.28
CA PRO A 100 -0.33 -5.29 -16.60
C PRO A 100 -0.57 -5.03 -15.11
N SER A 101 0.05 -4.01 -14.52
CA SER A 101 -0.11 -3.67 -13.11
C SER A 101 -0.52 -2.22 -12.87
N ILE A 102 -1.18 -2.03 -11.74
CA ILE A 102 -1.35 -0.74 -11.06
C ILE A 102 -0.45 -0.77 -9.83
N ASP A 103 0.39 0.25 -9.66
CA ASP A 103 1.38 0.27 -8.60
C ASP A 103 1.19 1.45 -7.65
N ILE A 104 1.43 1.23 -6.36
CA ILE A 104 1.63 2.28 -5.36
C ILE A 104 2.99 2.11 -4.70
N ASN A 105 3.82 3.15 -4.75
CA ASN A 105 5.14 3.18 -4.13
C ASN A 105 5.16 4.18 -2.97
N PHE A 106 5.28 3.68 -1.74
CA PHE A 106 5.38 4.45 -0.52
C PHE A 106 6.77 5.08 -0.44
N LYS A 107 6.85 6.41 -0.57
CA LYS A 107 8.11 7.15 -0.63
C LYS A 107 8.58 7.62 0.74
N SER A 108 7.68 8.25 1.49
CA SER A 108 7.97 8.86 2.78
C SER A 108 6.70 9.01 3.62
N VAL A 109 6.88 8.91 4.93
CA VAL A 109 5.86 9.25 5.92
C VAL A 109 6.03 10.71 6.31
N GLU A 110 5.05 11.53 5.97
CA GLU A 110 5.05 12.98 6.18
C GLU A 110 4.61 13.35 7.61
N SER A 111 3.68 12.58 8.17
CA SER A 111 3.23 12.77 9.55
C SER A 111 2.82 11.45 10.19
N VAL A 112 3.10 11.32 11.49
CA VAL A 112 2.71 10.18 12.33
C VAL A 112 1.78 10.68 13.42
N LYS A 113 0.57 10.13 13.49
CA LYS A 113 -0.34 10.28 14.63
C LYS A 113 -0.45 8.92 15.33
N LYS A 114 0.40 8.71 16.33
CA LYS A 114 0.48 7.47 17.11
C LYS A 114 -0.84 7.20 17.83
N ILE A 115 -1.31 5.97 17.79
CA ILE A 115 -2.50 5.47 18.54
C ILE A 115 -2.03 4.63 19.72
N SER A 116 -1.07 3.73 19.48
CA SER A 116 -0.42 2.88 20.47
C SER A 116 1.03 2.59 20.05
N ASP A 117 1.75 1.77 20.80
CA ASP A 117 3.10 1.33 20.41
C ASP A 117 3.12 0.54 19.10
N SER A 118 2.02 -0.10 18.74
CA SER A 118 1.91 -0.94 17.53
C SER A 118 0.99 -0.36 16.45
N GLU A 119 0.35 0.79 16.69
CA GLU A 119 -0.61 1.38 15.76
C GLU A 119 -0.45 2.89 15.58
N ALA A 120 -0.65 3.37 14.35
CA ALA A 120 -0.65 4.79 14.03
C ALA A 120 -1.51 5.12 12.80
N ASN A 121 -1.94 6.38 12.70
CA ASN A 121 -2.42 6.97 11.46
C ASN A 121 -1.31 7.80 10.83
N LEU A 122 -1.02 7.54 9.57
CA LEU A 122 0.07 8.15 8.82
C LEU A 122 -0.47 8.99 7.66
N LYS A 123 0.21 10.09 7.35
CA LYS A 123 0.13 10.70 6.02
C LYS A 123 1.34 10.23 5.23
N VAL A 124 1.11 9.49 4.17
CA VAL A 124 2.17 8.85 3.39
C VAL A 124 2.19 9.45 1.99
N LYS A 125 3.34 9.97 1.59
CA LYS A 125 3.59 10.40 0.22
C LYS A 125 3.85 9.17 -0.64
N CYS A 126 3.00 8.99 -1.65
CA CYS A 126 3.04 7.85 -2.55
C CYS A 126 3.22 8.30 -3.99
N GLU A 127 3.91 7.50 -4.80
CA GLU A 127 3.83 7.55 -6.26
C GLU A 127 2.90 6.44 -6.73
N ILE A 128 1.78 6.83 -7.35
CA ILE A 128 0.76 5.94 -7.91
C ILE A 128 1.00 5.87 -9.42
N SER A 129 1.09 4.65 -9.97
CA SER A 129 1.25 4.39 -11.39
C SER A 129 0.05 3.62 -11.93
N ILE A 130 -0.66 4.21 -12.88
CA ILE A 130 -1.81 3.59 -13.56
C ILE A 130 -1.68 3.86 -15.06
N LYS A 131 -1.81 2.80 -15.88
CA LYS A 131 -1.74 2.91 -17.34
C LYS A 131 -0.44 3.59 -17.83
N GLY A 132 0.67 3.37 -17.12
CA GLY A 132 1.98 3.95 -17.43
C GLY A 132 2.15 5.42 -17.03
N VAL A 133 1.11 6.05 -16.44
CA VAL A 133 1.17 7.43 -15.95
C VAL A 133 1.41 7.41 -14.43
N LYS A 134 2.39 8.18 -13.98
CA LYS A 134 2.75 8.33 -12.57
C LYS A 134 2.22 9.63 -11.98
N LYS A 135 1.68 9.57 -10.77
CA LYS A 135 1.21 10.73 -10.00
C LYS A 135 1.65 10.61 -8.55
N VAL A 136 2.07 11.72 -7.96
CA VAL A 136 2.40 11.79 -6.53
C VAL A 136 1.16 12.25 -5.78
N GLN A 137 0.81 11.55 -4.71
CA GLN A 137 -0.32 11.88 -3.84
C GLN A 137 0.03 11.53 -2.40
N ILE A 138 -0.43 12.36 -1.46
CA ILE A 138 -0.40 12.02 -0.04
C ILE A 138 -1.71 11.33 0.30
N ILE A 139 -1.64 10.15 0.89
CA ILE A 139 -2.79 9.37 1.34
C ILE A 139 -2.73 9.13 2.85
N ASP A 140 -3.89 9.02 3.48
CA ASP A 140 -4.00 8.60 4.87
C ASP A 140 -3.91 7.07 4.96
N VAL A 141 -2.99 6.56 5.77
CA VAL A 141 -2.76 5.12 5.98
C VAL A 141 -2.81 4.83 7.46
N HIS A 142 -3.76 4.00 7.87
CA HIS A 142 -3.72 3.38 9.18
C HIS A 142 -2.81 2.16 9.12
N VAL A 143 -1.83 2.10 10.02
CA VAL A 143 -0.87 1.00 10.15
C VAL A 143 -1.06 0.33 11.50
N ALA A 144 -1.06 -1.00 11.49
CA ALA A 144 -1.01 -1.83 12.69
C ALA A 144 0.03 -2.93 12.52
N TYR A 145 0.96 -3.02 13.47
CA TYR A 145 2.02 -4.02 13.51
C TYR A 145 1.70 -5.10 14.55
N HIS A 146 1.83 -6.36 14.16
CA HIS A 146 1.60 -7.49 15.07
C HIS A 146 2.85 -8.35 15.15
N LEU A 147 3.65 -8.09 16.18
CA LEU A 147 4.76 -8.96 16.56
C LEU A 147 4.23 -10.37 16.87
N ASP A 148 4.85 -11.38 16.26
CA ASP A 148 4.49 -12.80 16.35
C ASP A 148 3.01 -13.09 16.02
N GLY A 149 2.36 -12.20 15.26
CA GLY A 149 0.94 -12.27 14.93
C GLY A 149 0.56 -13.34 13.89
N MET A 150 1.54 -13.95 13.21
CA MET A 150 1.29 -14.87 12.09
C MET A 150 0.42 -16.08 12.49
N GLY A 151 0.62 -16.63 13.67
CA GLY A 151 -0.11 -17.81 14.17
C GLY A 151 -1.62 -17.59 14.25
N ASN A 152 -2.06 -16.34 14.44
CA ASN A 152 -3.48 -15.95 14.46
C ASN A 152 -4.10 -15.91 13.05
N ARG A 153 -3.28 -15.73 12.01
CA ARG A 153 -3.73 -15.65 10.61
C ARG A 153 -3.60 -16.98 9.88
N ILE A 154 -2.49 -17.69 10.11
CA ILE A 154 -2.14 -18.96 9.48
C ILE A 154 -1.65 -19.92 10.57
N GLN A 155 -2.44 -20.97 10.81
CA GLN A 155 -2.15 -21.93 11.87
C GLN A 155 -0.75 -22.54 11.71
N LYS A 156 -0.02 -22.67 12.82
CA LYS A 156 1.34 -23.25 12.89
C LYS A 156 2.42 -22.48 12.13
N LYS A 157 2.18 -21.25 11.69
CA LYS A 157 3.21 -20.37 11.12
C LYS A 157 3.69 -19.35 12.14
N LYS A 158 4.99 -19.08 12.13
CA LYS A 158 5.65 -18.04 12.93
C LYS A 158 5.96 -16.83 12.06
N GLY A 159 6.07 -15.68 12.71
CA GLY A 159 6.36 -14.42 12.02
C GLY A 159 5.42 -13.28 12.42
N ASP A 160 5.67 -12.14 11.80
CA ASP A 160 5.00 -10.89 12.11
C ASP A 160 4.01 -10.52 11.01
N LEU A 161 3.05 -9.65 11.34
CA LEU A 161 2.08 -9.11 10.39
C LEU A 161 2.13 -7.58 10.37
N LEU A 162 2.00 -7.02 9.17
CA LEU A 162 1.82 -5.58 8.96
C LEU A 162 0.48 -5.33 8.28
N VAL A 163 -0.47 -4.73 8.99
CA VAL A 163 -1.78 -4.39 8.45
C VAL A 163 -1.77 -2.94 7.98
N LEU A 164 -2.11 -2.70 6.72
CA LEU A 164 -2.25 -1.38 6.12
C LEU A 164 -3.69 -1.18 5.67
N LYS A 165 -4.34 -0.13 6.18
CA LYS A 165 -5.70 0.26 5.79
C LYS A 165 -5.69 1.68 5.24
N SER A 166 -6.36 1.90 4.12
CA SER A 166 -6.50 3.23 3.54
C SER A 166 -7.79 3.37 2.77
N LYS A 167 -8.35 4.58 2.78
CA LYS A 167 -9.45 5.01 1.92
C LYS A 167 -9.06 6.35 1.31
N PHE A 168 -9.01 6.41 -0.02
CA PHE A 168 -8.63 7.62 -0.75
C PHE A 168 -9.36 7.71 -2.08
N SER A 169 -9.10 8.76 -2.84
CA SER A 169 -9.67 8.91 -4.17
C SER A 169 -8.64 9.41 -5.16
N ILE A 170 -8.82 9.01 -6.41
CA ILE A 170 -8.06 9.47 -7.57
C ILE A 170 -9.01 9.96 -8.66
N LEU A 171 -8.48 10.70 -9.62
CA LEU A 171 -9.21 11.05 -10.84
C LEU A 171 -8.67 10.23 -12.02
N ARG A 172 -9.53 9.51 -12.73
CA ARG A 172 -9.11 8.74 -13.91
C ARG A 172 -8.54 9.62 -15.02
N SER A 173 -8.96 10.89 -15.08
CA SER A 173 -8.42 11.90 -15.97
C SER A 173 -6.92 12.16 -15.77
N ASP A 174 -6.41 12.01 -14.53
CA ASP A 174 -5.01 12.29 -14.20
C ASP A 174 -4.08 11.23 -14.77
N PHE A 175 -4.63 10.05 -15.06
CA PHE A 175 -3.94 8.91 -15.67
C PHE A 175 -4.28 8.74 -17.16
N GLY A 176 -4.93 9.73 -17.77
CA GLY A 176 -5.28 9.69 -19.19
C GLY A 176 -6.29 8.60 -19.56
N ILE A 177 -7.12 8.17 -18.60
CA ILE A 177 -8.17 7.17 -18.81
C ILE A 177 -9.46 7.90 -19.22
N MET A 178 -9.80 7.80 -20.51
CA MET A 178 -11.01 8.40 -21.10
C MET A 178 -11.24 9.87 -20.68
N LYS A 179 -10.17 10.67 -20.64
CA LYS A 179 -10.19 12.05 -20.11
C LYS A 179 -11.31 12.88 -20.77
N GLY A 180 -12.22 13.42 -19.96
CA GLY A 180 -13.35 14.25 -20.42
C GLY A 180 -14.47 13.49 -21.16
N LYS A 181 -14.41 12.16 -21.25
CA LYS A 181 -15.41 11.33 -21.93
C LYS A 181 -16.26 10.56 -20.93
N TYR A 182 -17.52 10.28 -21.28
CA TYR A 182 -18.44 9.42 -20.51
C TYR A 182 -18.76 9.88 -19.09
N LEU A 183 -18.61 11.16 -18.73
CA LEU A 183 -18.74 11.62 -17.33
C LEU A 183 -20.12 11.36 -16.71
N SER A 184 -21.18 11.28 -17.50
CA SER A 184 -22.54 10.95 -17.02
C SER A 184 -22.71 9.50 -16.59
N VAL A 185 -21.97 8.57 -17.21
CA VAL A 185 -22.10 7.11 -17.03
C VAL A 185 -20.88 6.49 -16.35
N VAL A 186 -19.70 7.12 -16.43
CA VAL A 186 -18.48 6.69 -15.73
C VAL A 186 -17.86 7.89 -15.04
N ALA A 187 -17.93 7.91 -13.71
CA ALA A 187 -17.45 8.99 -12.87
C ALA A 187 -15.97 9.28 -13.14
N ASN A 188 -15.55 10.55 -12.99
CA ASN A 188 -14.14 10.88 -13.06
C ASN A 188 -13.40 10.48 -11.78
N LYS A 189 -14.06 10.65 -10.63
CA LYS A 189 -13.56 10.25 -9.32
C LYS A 189 -13.70 8.74 -9.14
N ILE A 190 -12.62 8.10 -8.73
CA ILE A 190 -12.59 6.70 -8.30
C ILE A 190 -12.30 6.71 -6.80
N GLU A 191 -13.20 6.14 -6.02
CA GLU A 191 -13.01 5.93 -4.58
C GLU A 191 -12.38 4.56 -4.39
N ILE A 192 -11.34 4.48 -3.57
CA ILE A 192 -10.54 3.27 -3.36
C ILE A 192 -10.50 2.96 -1.87
N GLN A 193 -10.68 1.69 -1.52
CA GLN A 193 -10.46 1.18 -0.17
C GLN A 193 -9.58 -0.07 -0.22
N ALA A 194 -8.53 -0.06 0.59
CA ALA A 194 -7.58 -1.16 0.73
C ALA A 194 -7.46 -1.54 2.21
N ASN A 195 -7.58 -2.83 2.50
CA ASN A 195 -7.34 -3.42 3.82
C ASN A 195 -6.40 -4.60 3.64
N LEU A 196 -5.10 -4.34 3.69
CA LEU A 196 -4.07 -5.28 3.27
C LEU A 196 -3.25 -5.75 4.46
N VAL A 197 -2.70 -6.96 4.36
CA VAL A 197 -1.86 -7.60 5.37
C VAL A 197 -0.59 -8.12 4.72
N GLY A 198 0.54 -7.56 5.11
CA GLY A 198 1.87 -8.06 4.79
C GLY A 198 2.33 -9.09 5.81
N SER A 199 3.13 -10.05 5.35
CA SER A 199 3.63 -11.18 6.14
C SER A 199 5.16 -11.17 6.17
N LEU A 200 5.74 -11.27 7.36
CA LEU A 200 7.16 -11.55 7.56
C LEU A 200 7.27 -12.94 8.19
N PHE A 201 7.66 -13.95 7.42
CA PHE A 201 7.83 -15.31 7.95
C PHE A 201 9.15 -15.43 8.71
N LYS A 202 9.11 -16.15 9.85
CA LYS A 202 10.28 -16.50 10.68
C LYS A 202 10.42 -18.01 10.80
#